data_AF-A9F4P3-F1
#
_entry.id   AF-A9F4P3-F1
#
_cell.length_a   1.000
_cell.length_b   1.000
_cell.length_c   1.000
_cell.angle_alpha   90.00
_cell.angle_beta   90.00
_cell.angle_gamma   90.00
#
_symmetry.space_group_name_H-M   'P 1'
#
loop_
_entity.id
_entity.type
_entity.pdbx_description
1 polymer ?
#
loop_
_entity_poly.entity_id
_entity_poly.type
_entity_poly.pdbx_seq_one_letter_code
_entity_poly.pdbx_strand_id
1 'polypeptide(L)'
;MDYSDEVLEATPERVTKFLTGMGAVAAIRTSMAEAGMTDDDILEGRALLLDVLAAPRKMGAPPDTDDARAQRAATTELDQWDEPNFTRHGAALRRRFPDVNAYVFKDLAPSTGTAAVQGVATFLARLDALENGTDPGRAGTKQGDKKAVAFLATRSLDKAERKRLQGLVDVALGPTSPLPEQAELPETARRREALVKLRSWFDEWSTTARAVIKKRGYLIRLGLASRKARQRKPTAAPPKPGKPTAMPSQPTSPGEATHETHIE
;
A
#
# COMPACT_ATOMS: atom_id res chain seq x y z
N MET A 1 -31.24 -11.65 -14.98
CA MET A 1 -29.89 -12.23 -14.94
C MET A 1 -29.15 -11.56 -13.81
N ASP A 2 -28.54 -12.34 -12.93
CA ASP A 2 -27.82 -11.80 -11.78
C ASP A 2 -26.32 -11.74 -12.11
N TYR A 3 -25.83 -10.53 -12.36
CA TYR A 3 -24.41 -10.25 -12.57
C TYR A 3 -23.79 -9.72 -11.28
N SER A 4 -22.56 -10.12 -10.98
CA SER A 4 -21.80 -9.47 -9.91
C SER A 4 -21.39 -8.06 -10.31
N ASP A 5 -21.17 -7.20 -9.31
CA ASP A 5 -20.76 -5.81 -9.53
C ASP A 5 -19.44 -5.73 -10.28
N GLU A 6 -18.49 -6.61 -9.97
CA GLU A 6 -17.22 -6.72 -10.69
C GLU A 6 -17.43 -7.00 -12.19
N VAL A 7 -18.34 -7.92 -12.52
CA VAL A 7 -18.67 -8.29 -13.89
C VAL A 7 -19.32 -7.12 -14.62
N LEU A 8 -20.22 -6.39 -13.96
CA LEU A 8 -20.85 -5.19 -14.50
C LEU A 8 -19.81 -4.08 -14.74
N GLU A 9 -18.98 -3.74 -13.75
CA GLU A 9 -17.98 -2.67 -13.86
C GLU A 9 -16.92 -2.90 -14.94
N ALA A 10 -16.61 -4.16 -15.26
CA ALA A 10 -15.71 -4.52 -16.35
C ALA A 10 -16.36 -4.42 -17.75
N THR A 11 -17.69 -4.31 -17.83
CA THR A 11 -18.45 -4.38 -19.09
C THR A 11 -18.17 -3.21 -20.05
N PRO A 12 -18.07 -1.94 -19.62
CA PRO A 12 -17.84 -0.82 -20.54
C PRO A 12 -16.55 -0.96 -21.37
N GLU A 13 -15.47 -1.43 -20.75
CA GLU A 13 -14.20 -1.68 -21.46
C GLU A 13 -14.35 -2.79 -22.51
N ARG A 14 -15.04 -3.88 -22.14
CA ARG A 14 -15.30 -5.02 -23.04
C ARG A 14 -16.14 -4.61 -24.25
N VAL A 15 -17.21 -3.86 -24.03
CA VAL A 15 -18.07 -3.36 -25.11
C VAL A 15 -17.33 -2.37 -25.99
N THR A 16 -16.55 -1.45 -25.41
CA THR A 16 -15.69 -0.53 -26.17
C THR A 16 -14.77 -1.31 -27.11
N LYS A 17 -14.10 -2.35 -26.61
CA LYS A 17 -13.21 -3.20 -27.41
C LYS A 17 -13.95 -3.99 -28.49
N PHE A 18 -15.15 -4.46 -28.19
CA PHE A 18 -15.99 -5.20 -29.13
C PHE A 18 -16.46 -4.32 -30.29
N LEU A 19 -17.04 -3.15 -30.00
CA LEU A 19 -17.53 -2.19 -31.00
C LEU A 19 -16.37 -1.65 -31.88
N THR A 20 -15.26 -1.27 -31.27
CA THR A 20 -14.07 -0.79 -32.01
C THR A 20 -13.45 -1.90 -32.88
N GLY A 21 -13.39 -3.13 -32.37
CA GLY A 21 -12.90 -4.29 -33.12
C GLY A 21 -13.76 -4.62 -34.34
N MET A 22 -15.09 -4.46 -34.21
CA MET A 22 -16.04 -4.67 -35.30
C MET A 22 -15.96 -3.57 -36.36
N GLY A 23 -15.89 -2.31 -35.94
CA GLY A 23 -15.74 -1.17 -36.87
C GLY A 23 -14.42 -1.15 -37.63
N ALA A 24 -13.36 -1.77 -37.09
CA ALA A 24 -12.04 -1.79 -37.71
C ALA A 24 -11.85 -2.84 -38.82
N VAL A 25 -12.78 -3.80 -38.98
CA VAL A 25 -12.60 -4.92 -39.93
C VAL A 25 -13.92 -5.29 -40.61
N ALA A 26 -14.04 -4.94 -41.90
CA ALA A 26 -15.24 -5.23 -42.70
C ALA A 26 -15.65 -6.71 -42.66
N ALA A 27 -14.71 -7.64 -42.76
CA ALA A 27 -15.00 -9.09 -42.69
C ALA A 27 -15.65 -9.53 -41.35
N ILE A 28 -15.32 -8.86 -40.24
CA ILE A 28 -15.99 -9.10 -38.95
C ILE A 28 -17.42 -8.58 -39.03
N ARG A 29 -17.62 -7.35 -39.51
CA ARG A 29 -18.97 -6.76 -39.68
C ARG A 29 -19.86 -7.61 -40.59
N THR A 30 -19.33 -8.12 -41.70
CA THR A 30 -20.06 -9.02 -42.62
C THR A 30 -20.49 -10.31 -41.91
N SER A 31 -19.58 -10.95 -41.18
CA SER A 31 -19.91 -12.19 -40.45
C SER A 31 -20.99 -11.95 -39.37
N MET A 32 -20.97 -10.79 -38.71
CA MET A 32 -21.99 -10.41 -37.73
C MET A 32 -23.33 -10.07 -38.39
N ALA A 33 -23.32 -9.42 -39.57
CA ALA A 33 -24.52 -9.12 -40.35
C ALA A 33 -25.23 -10.39 -40.82
N GLU A 34 -24.47 -11.36 -41.35
CA GLU A 34 -24.98 -12.68 -41.74
C GLU A 34 -25.58 -13.45 -40.55
N ALA A 35 -25.11 -13.15 -39.34
CA ALA A 35 -25.63 -13.71 -38.09
C ALA A 35 -26.80 -12.91 -37.49
N GLY A 36 -27.30 -11.89 -38.21
CA GLY A 36 -28.48 -11.10 -37.83
C GLY A 36 -28.20 -9.75 -37.17
N MET A 37 -26.93 -9.36 -36.98
CA MET A 37 -26.60 -8.05 -36.39
C MET A 37 -26.85 -6.91 -37.37
N THR A 38 -27.81 -6.05 -37.05
CA THR A 38 -28.18 -4.86 -37.80
C THR A 38 -27.35 -3.64 -37.38
N ASP A 39 -27.50 -2.54 -38.12
CA ASP A 39 -26.89 -1.27 -37.71
C ASP A 39 -27.59 -0.69 -36.47
N ASP A 40 -28.89 -0.97 -36.29
CA ASP A 40 -29.64 -0.56 -35.10
C ASP A 40 -29.09 -1.21 -33.83
N ASP A 41 -28.67 -2.48 -33.89
CA ASP A 41 -28.03 -3.17 -32.76
C ASP A 41 -26.69 -2.52 -32.37
N ILE A 42 -25.94 -2.03 -33.36
CA ILE A 42 -24.67 -1.30 -33.13
C ILE A 42 -24.96 0.07 -32.49
N LEU A 43 -26.00 0.76 -32.97
CA LEU A 43 -26.44 2.04 -32.40
C LEU A 43 -26.97 1.87 -30.98
N GLU A 44 -27.71 0.80 -30.70
CA GLU A 44 -28.18 0.44 -29.35
C GLU A 44 -26.99 0.21 -28.41
N GLY A 45 -26.04 -0.66 -28.80
CA GLY A 45 -24.85 -0.93 -27.99
C GLY A 45 -24.02 0.32 -27.70
N ARG A 46 -23.93 1.24 -28.68
CA ARG A 46 -23.28 2.53 -28.51
C ARG A 46 -24.06 3.44 -27.55
N ALA A 47 -25.38 3.51 -27.67
CA ALA A 47 -26.22 4.31 -26.78
C ALA A 47 -26.13 3.82 -25.32
N LEU A 48 -26.22 2.51 -25.11
CA LEU A 48 -26.05 1.89 -23.79
C LEU A 48 -24.67 2.13 -23.20
N LEU A 49 -23.61 2.05 -24.01
CA LEU A 49 -22.24 2.34 -23.56
C LEU A 49 -22.11 3.80 -23.12
N LEU A 50 -22.63 4.75 -23.91
CA LEU A 50 -22.56 6.17 -23.58
C LEU A 50 -23.37 6.53 -22.33
N ASP A 51 -24.54 5.92 -22.14
CA ASP A 51 -25.36 6.10 -20.93
C ASP A 51 -24.60 5.67 -19.66
N VAL A 52 -23.93 4.51 -19.70
CA VAL A 52 -23.09 4.02 -18.59
C VAL A 52 -21.88 4.92 -18.33
N LEU A 53 -21.23 5.43 -19.39
CA LEU A 53 -20.05 6.29 -19.28
C LEU A 53 -20.39 7.70 -18.79
N ALA A 54 -21.60 8.20 -19.09
CA ALA A 54 -22.08 9.49 -18.62
C ALA A 54 -22.54 9.44 -17.14
N ALA A 55 -22.95 8.25 -16.67
CA ALA A 55 -23.41 8.07 -15.29
C ALA A 55 -22.25 8.15 -14.27
N PRO A 56 -22.40 8.89 -13.16
CA PRO A 56 -21.39 8.98 -12.12
C PRO A 56 -20.97 7.59 -11.61
N ARG A 57 -19.66 7.31 -11.60
CA ARG A 57 -19.15 6.10 -10.93
C ARG A 57 -19.38 6.23 -9.44
N LYS A 58 -19.82 5.14 -8.79
CA LYS A 58 -19.78 5.02 -7.34
C LYS A 58 -18.30 5.09 -6.93
N MET A 59 -17.84 6.25 -6.50
CA MET A 59 -16.61 6.31 -5.71
C MET A 59 -16.91 5.53 -4.43
N GLY A 60 -16.13 4.48 -4.16
CA GLY A 60 -16.23 3.78 -2.90
C GLY A 60 -16.11 4.80 -1.77
N ALA A 61 -17.01 4.74 -0.80
CA ALA A 61 -16.88 5.58 0.39
C ALA A 61 -15.50 5.34 1.02
N PRO A 62 -14.90 6.36 1.65
CA PRO A 62 -13.67 6.16 2.41
C PRO A 62 -13.85 4.95 3.35
N PRO A 63 -12.89 4.00 3.37
CA PRO A 63 -13.01 2.80 4.18
C PRO A 63 -12.96 3.09 5.68
N ASP A 64 -12.70 4.34 6.06
CA ASP A 64 -12.45 4.76 7.42
C ASP A 64 -12.89 6.21 7.66
N THR A 65 -13.24 6.55 8.89
CA THR A 65 -13.53 7.93 9.30
C THR A 65 -12.23 8.72 9.50
N ASP A 66 -12.32 10.06 9.54
CA ASP A 66 -11.18 10.89 9.89
C ASP A 66 -10.68 10.61 11.31
N ASP A 67 -11.59 10.35 12.25
CA ASP A 67 -11.27 10.04 13.65
C ASP A 67 -10.44 8.76 13.76
N ALA A 68 -10.84 7.71 13.06
CA ALA A 68 -10.13 6.43 13.07
C ALA A 68 -8.75 6.52 12.39
N ARG A 69 -8.59 7.37 11.36
CA ARG A 69 -7.27 7.70 10.82
C ARG A 69 -6.41 8.44 11.84
N ALA A 70 -6.98 9.43 12.53
CA ALA A 70 -6.28 10.22 13.53
C ALA A 70 -5.84 9.36 14.73
N GLN A 71 -6.69 8.45 15.21
CA GLN A 71 -6.37 7.49 16.27
C GLN A 71 -5.19 6.58 15.92
N ARG A 72 -5.16 6.03 14.70
CA ARG A 72 -4.05 5.20 14.23
C ARG A 72 -2.75 5.98 14.12
N ALA A 73 -2.82 7.23 13.63
CA ALA A 73 -1.66 8.11 13.56
C ALA A 73 -1.11 8.43 14.96
N ALA A 74 -1.98 8.82 15.90
CA ALA A 74 -1.59 9.11 17.28
C ALA A 74 -0.99 7.89 18.00
N THR A 75 -1.59 6.70 17.79
CA THR A 75 -1.04 5.44 18.32
C THR A 75 0.37 5.18 17.80
N THR A 76 0.57 5.34 16.48
CA THR A 76 1.88 5.12 15.84
C THR A 76 2.93 6.09 16.36
N GLU A 77 2.55 7.36 16.58
CA GLU A 77 3.47 8.37 17.09
C GLU A 77 3.86 8.12 18.55
N LEU A 78 2.92 7.72 19.39
CA LEU A 78 3.20 7.36 20.79
C LEU A 78 4.08 6.11 20.91
N ASP A 79 3.84 5.11 20.07
CA ASP A 79 4.68 3.91 19.92
C ASP A 79 6.12 4.27 19.56
N GLN A 80 6.32 5.09 18.52
CA GLN A 80 7.66 5.54 18.13
C GLN A 80 8.34 6.44 19.17
N TRP A 81 7.55 7.15 19.97
CA TRP A 81 8.08 8.04 20.99
C TRP A 81 8.59 7.28 22.22
N ASP A 82 7.95 6.19 22.64
CA ASP A 82 8.19 5.59 23.95
C ASP A 82 9.59 4.98 24.10
N GLU A 83 10.07 4.20 23.14
CA GLU A 83 11.31 3.42 23.22
C GLU A 83 12.56 4.28 23.47
N PRO A 84 12.88 5.27 22.61
CA PRO A 84 14.04 6.12 22.84
C PRO A 84 13.88 7.02 24.08
N ASN A 85 12.67 7.50 24.37
CA ASN A 85 12.45 8.49 25.42
C ASN A 85 12.36 7.86 26.82
N PHE A 86 11.74 6.69 26.97
CA PHE A 86 11.75 5.94 28.24
C PHE A 86 13.17 5.55 28.62
N THR A 87 13.97 5.10 27.65
CA THR A 87 15.39 4.81 27.87
C THR A 87 16.15 6.05 28.33
N ARG A 88 16.01 7.17 27.61
CA ARG A 88 16.73 8.43 27.89
C ARG A 88 16.33 9.06 29.23
N HIS A 89 15.03 9.22 29.47
CA HIS A 89 14.52 9.81 30.71
C HIS A 89 14.71 8.89 31.90
N GLY A 90 14.56 7.58 31.70
CA GLY A 90 14.86 6.56 32.70
C GLY A 90 16.32 6.62 33.17
N ALA A 91 17.27 6.68 32.24
CA ALA A 91 18.69 6.82 32.57
C ALA A 91 18.99 8.14 33.32
N ALA A 92 18.38 9.24 32.88
CA ALA A 92 18.56 10.56 33.48
C ALA A 92 18.06 10.60 34.94
N LEU A 93 16.88 10.03 35.20
CA LEU A 93 16.32 9.93 36.54
C LEU A 93 17.09 8.91 37.39
N ARG A 94 17.43 7.74 36.87
CA ARG A 94 18.14 6.70 37.64
C ARG A 94 19.44 7.21 38.24
N ARG A 95 20.18 8.06 37.52
CA ARG A 95 21.43 8.65 38.02
C ARG A 95 21.24 9.73 39.09
N ARG A 96 20.18 10.55 39.01
CA ARG A 96 20.06 11.80 39.80
C ARG A 96 18.90 11.81 40.79
N PHE A 97 17.87 11.03 40.52
CA PHE A 97 16.60 10.93 41.24
C PHE A 97 16.12 9.46 41.24
N PRO A 98 16.88 8.51 41.81
CA PRO A 98 16.57 7.08 41.72
C PRO A 98 15.17 6.73 42.26
N ASP A 99 14.72 7.37 43.35
CA ASP A 99 13.37 7.15 43.92
C ASP A 99 12.25 7.65 43.01
N VAL A 100 12.51 8.70 42.22
CA VAL A 100 11.58 9.20 41.20
C VAL A 100 11.59 8.26 40.00
N ASN A 101 12.75 7.75 39.59
CA ASN A 101 12.83 6.73 38.53
C ASN A 101 11.99 5.51 38.89
N ALA A 102 12.18 4.95 40.09
CA ALA A 102 11.47 3.77 40.56
C ALA A 102 9.95 3.97 40.57
N TYR A 103 9.47 5.16 40.94
CA TYR A 103 8.05 5.48 40.93
C TYR A 103 7.49 5.71 39.52
N VAL A 104 8.13 6.58 38.73
CA VAL A 104 7.64 6.93 37.39
C VAL A 104 7.64 5.70 36.49
N PHE A 105 8.68 4.87 36.55
CA PHE A 105 8.85 3.68 35.71
C PHE A 105 8.38 2.37 36.36
N LYS A 106 7.66 2.43 37.48
CA LYS A 106 7.11 1.21 38.10
C LYS A 106 6.24 0.46 37.09
N ASP A 107 6.63 -0.76 36.74
CA ASP A 107 5.95 -1.61 35.75
C ASP A 107 5.77 -0.94 34.37
N LEU A 108 6.68 -0.02 34.00
CA LEU A 108 6.72 0.58 32.67
C LEU A 108 7.99 0.20 31.91
N ALA A 109 7.79 -0.26 30.68
CA ALA A 109 8.82 -0.48 29.69
C ALA A 109 8.26 -0.07 28.31
N PRO A 110 9.13 0.23 27.32
CA PRO A 110 8.69 0.43 25.94
C PRO A 110 7.81 -0.72 25.46
N SER A 111 6.78 -0.38 24.70
CA SER A 111 5.80 -1.34 24.19
C SER A 111 5.34 -0.91 22.80
N THR A 112 4.49 -1.71 22.15
CA THR A 112 4.00 -1.40 20.79
C THR A 112 2.48 -1.25 20.76
N GLY A 113 1.97 -0.47 19.81
CA GLY A 113 0.54 -0.29 19.59
C GLY A 113 -0.20 0.27 20.80
N THR A 114 -1.34 -0.33 21.16
CA THR A 114 -2.19 0.18 22.27
C THR A 114 -1.49 0.13 23.64
N ALA A 115 -0.54 -0.78 23.84
CA ALA A 115 0.22 -0.86 25.08
C ALA A 115 1.17 0.35 25.24
N ALA A 116 1.73 0.87 24.15
CA ALA A 116 2.54 2.09 24.17
C ALA A 116 1.70 3.30 24.61
N VAL A 117 0.47 3.42 24.09
CA VAL A 117 -0.47 4.49 24.48
C VAL A 117 -0.73 4.47 25.99
N GLN A 118 -1.02 3.29 26.55
CA GLN A 118 -1.22 3.12 27.99
C GLN A 118 0.05 3.45 28.81
N GLY A 119 1.22 3.03 28.32
CA GLY A 119 2.49 3.30 28.97
C GLY A 119 2.80 4.79 29.03
N VAL A 120 2.66 5.51 27.91
CA VAL A 120 2.88 6.96 27.85
C VAL A 120 1.85 7.72 28.70
N ALA A 121 0.56 7.34 28.64
CA ALA A 121 -0.47 7.95 29.48
C ALA A 121 -0.15 7.80 30.98
N THR A 122 0.27 6.60 31.40
CA THR A 122 0.66 6.32 32.79
C THR A 122 1.90 7.12 33.20
N PHE A 123 2.90 7.20 32.32
CA PHE A 123 4.11 7.99 32.53
C PHE A 123 3.78 9.48 32.74
N LEU A 124 2.94 10.06 31.88
CA LEU A 124 2.51 11.46 31.98
C LEU A 124 1.72 11.73 33.28
N ALA A 125 0.75 10.87 33.61
CA ALA A 125 -0.05 11.00 34.82
C ALA A 125 0.82 10.97 36.08
N ARG A 126 1.83 10.09 36.13
CA ARG A 126 2.79 10.03 37.24
C ARG A 126 3.65 11.29 37.33
N LEU A 127 4.11 11.83 36.21
CA LEU A 127 4.87 13.10 36.21
C LEU A 127 4.03 14.30 36.65
N ASP A 128 2.77 14.35 36.25
CA ASP A 128 1.84 15.38 36.70
C ASP A 128 1.59 15.28 38.22
N ALA A 129 1.39 14.06 38.74
CA ALA A 129 1.22 13.84 40.16
C ALA A 129 2.44 14.27 41.00
N LEU A 130 3.66 14.07 40.48
CA LEU A 130 4.90 14.54 41.10
C LEU A 130 5.02 16.07 41.06
N GLU A 131 4.67 16.69 39.93
CA GLU A 131 4.76 18.14 39.76
C GLU A 131 3.77 18.87 40.67
N ASN A 132 2.55 18.34 40.78
CA ASN A 132 1.48 18.93 41.57
C ASN A 132 1.53 18.47 43.04
N GLY A 133 2.27 17.40 43.34
CA GLY A 133 2.39 16.83 44.68
C GLY A 133 1.07 16.24 45.17
N THR A 134 0.31 15.63 44.26
CA THR A 134 -1.03 15.07 44.49
C THR A 134 -1.00 13.60 44.88
N ASP A 135 0.12 12.89 44.72
CA ASP A 135 0.26 11.51 45.21
C ASP A 135 0.44 11.49 46.75
N PRO A 136 -0.50 10.90 47.50
CA PRO A 136 -0.42 10.84 48.97
C PRO A 136 0.79 10.05 49.47
N GLY A 137 1.22 9.01 48.75
CA GLY A 137 2.37 8.17 49.07
C GLY A 137 3.72 8.88 48.90
N ARG A 138 3.73 10.09 48.32
CA ARG A 138 4.93 10.91 48.11
C ARG A 138 4.87 12.28 48.80
N ALA A 139 3.99 12.44 49.80
CA ALA A 139 3.80 13.73 50.47
C ALA A 139 5.08 14.28 51.12
N GLY A 140 5.99 13.41 51.59
CA GLY A 140 7.28 13.77 52.19
C GLY A 140 8.37 14.13 51.19
N THR A 141 8.22 13.83 49.90
CA THR A 141 9.26 14.00 48.86
C THR A 141 8.97 15.12 47.86
N LYS A 142 7.88 15.89 48.06
CA LYS A 142 7.37 16.90 47.13
C LYS A 142 8.44 17.83 46.53
N GLN A 143 9.38 18.33 47.33
CA GLN A 143 10.43 19.21 46.82
C GLN A 143 11.43 18.49 45.90
N GLY A 144 11.78 17.24 46.22
CA GLY A 144 12.63 16.39 45.38
C GLY A 144 11.93 16.01 44.08
N ASP A 145 10.64 15.70 44.17
CA ASP A 145 9.80 15.32 43.02
C ASP A 145 9.69 16.47 42.00
N LYS A 146 9.38 17.69 42.48
CA LYS A 146 9.37 18.89 41.63
C LYS A 146 10.73 19.18 41.00
N LYS A 147 11.83 18.97 41.72
CA LYS A 147 13.20 19.13 41.17
C LYS A 147 13.48 18.10 40.07
N ALA A 148 13.01 16.87 40.22
CA ALA A 148 13.17 15.83 39.20
C ALA A 148 12.38 16.15 37.93
N VAL A 149 11.12 16.58 38.07
CA VAL A 149 10.29 17.02 36.93
C VAL A 149 10.91 18.22 36.23
N ALA A 150 11.35 19.24 36.99
CA ALA A 150 12.04 20.40 36.42
C ALA A 150 13.35 20.00 35.69
N PHE A 151 14.07 19.00 36.20
CA PHE A 151 15.26 18.49 35.54
C PHE A 151 14.95 17.79 34.22
N LEU A 152 13.84 17.05 34.10
CA LEU A 152 13.41 16.43 32.85
C LEU A 152 13.11 17.46 31.74
N ALA A 153 12.63 18.65 32.11
CA ALA A 153 12.47 19.75 31.15
C ALA A 153 13.79 20.15 30.48
N THR A 154 14.91 20.12 31.23
CA THR A 154 16.27 20.34 30.65
C THR A 154 16.72 19.21 29.71
N ARG A 155 15.94 18.12 29.64
CA ARG A 155 16.17 16.95 28.80
C ARG A 155 15.09 16.79 27.73
N SER A 156 14.48 17.90 27.31
CA SER A 156 13.48 17.97 26.24
C SER A 156 12.10 17.40 26.60
N LEU A 157 11.83 17.15 27.89
CA LEU A 157 10.49 16.76 28.37
C LEU A 157 9.89 17.90 29.20
N ASP A 158 9.70 19.05 28.54
CA ASP A 158 9.13 20.23 29.16
C ASP A 158 7.59 20.16 29.23
N LYS A 159 6.93 21.25 29.63
CA LYS A 159 5.47 21.31 29.69
C LYS A 159 4.80 21.24 28.32
N ALA A 160 5.43 21.81 27.28
CA ALA A 160 4.88 21.82 25.94
C ALA A 160 4.89 20.40 25.36
N GLU A 161 6.00 19.68 25.54
CA GLU A 161 6.12 18.30 25.09
C GLU A 161 5.15 17.38 25.83
N ARG A 162 5.05 17.49 27.17
CA ARG A 162 4.07 16.69 27.92
C ARG A 162 2.63 16.99 27.52
N LYS A 163 2.29 18.26 27.21
CA LYS A 163 0.97 18.64 26.70
C LYS A 163 0.71 18.08 25.31
N ARG A 164 1.72 18.08 24.42
CA ARG A 164 1.64 17.49 23.08
C ARG A 164 1.36 15.99 23.17
N LEU A 165 2.10 15.27 24.01
CA LEU A 165 1.90 13.83 24.24
C LEU A 165 0.54 13.54 24.86
N GLN A 166 0.07 14.37 25.81
CA GLN A 166 -1.29 14.23 26.34
C GLN A 166 -2.35 14.39 25.25
N GLY A 167 -2.20 15.36 24.34
CA GLY A 167 -3.10 15.52 23.21
C GLY A 167 -3.14 14.30 22.28
N LEU A 168 -1.99 13.63 22.06
CA LEU A 168 -1.95 12.38 21.31
C LEU A 168 -2.65 11.23 22.04
N VAL A 169 -2.48 11.14 23.36
CA VAL A 169 -3.19 10.16 24.20
C VAL A 169 -4.69 10.39 24.12
N ASP A 170 -5.14 11.64 24.22
CA ASP A 170 -6.57 12.00 24.14
C ASP A 170 -7.17 11.65 22.77
N VAL A 171 -6.41 11.85 21.68
CA VAL A 171 -6.84 11.43 20.33
C VAL A 171 -6.88 9.90 20.23
N ALA A 172 -5.83 9.20 20.67
CA ALA A 172 -5.74 7.74 20.58
C ALA A 172 -6.83 7.01 21.39
N LEU A 173 -7.23 7.58 22.52
CA LEU A 173 -8.28 7.05 23.40
C LEU A 173 -9.65 7.73 23.19
N GLY A 174 -9.74 8.65 22.24
CA GLY A 174 -10.94 9.44 21.97
C GLY A 174 -12.06 8.64 21.30
N PRO A 175 -13.26 9.21 21.17
CA PRO A 175 -14.36 8.57 20.46
C PRO A 175 -14.07 8.48 18.96
N THR A 176 -14.57 7.42 18.32
CA THR A 176 -14.56 7.26 16.86
C THR A 176 -15.96 7.48 16.33
N SER A 177 -16.15 8.38 15.35
CA SER A 177 -17.45 8.54 14.69
C SER A 177 -17.85 7.26 13.94
N PRO A 178 -19.16 6.92 13.91
CA PRO A 178 -19.66 5.86 13.04
C PRO A 178 -19.47 6.25 11.57
N LEU A 179 -19.34 5.24 10.69
CA LEU A 179 -19.39 5.49 9.26
C LEU A 179 -20.76 6.09 8.90
N PRO A 180 -20.81 7.11 8.01
CA PRO A 180 -22.07 7.64 7.54
C PRO A 180 -22.87 6.54 6.84
N GLU A 181 -24.18 6.50 7.12
CA GLU A 181 -25.09 5.56 6.47
C GLU A 181 -25.08 5.82 4.96
N GLN A 182 -24.72 4.78 4.20
CA GLN A 182 -24.67 4.87 2.74
C GLN A 182 -26.09 4.69 2.19
N ALA A 183 -26.81 5.79 1.98
CA ALA A 183 -28.00 5.75 1.16
C ALA A 183 -27.58 5.44 -0.30
N GLU A 184 -28.20 4.43 -0.91
CA GLU A 184 -28.11 4.28 -2.37
C GLU A 184 -28.76 5.49 -3.01
N LEU A 185 -27.96 6.33 -3.66
CA LEU A 185 -28.49 7.45 -4.41
C LEU A 185 -29.29 6.90 -5.61
N PRO A 186 -30.42 7.51 -6.00
CA PRO A 186 -31.18 7.09 -7.18
C PRO A 186 -30.31 6.96 -8.45
N GLU A 187 -29.25 7.76 -8.55
CA GLU A 187 -28.26 7.72 -9.62
C GLU A 187 -27.44 6.42 -9.65
N THR A 188 -27.15 5.80 -8.49
CA THR A 188 -26.43 4.53 -8.42
C THR A 188 -27.30 3.36 -8.90
N ALA A 189 -28.59 3.37 -8.56
CA ALA A 189 -29.56 2.39 -9.07
C ALA A 189 -29.70 2.50 -10.60
N ARG A 190 -29.86 3.73 -11.11
CA ARG A 190 -29.94 4.00 -12.56
C ARG A 190 -28.69 3.52 -13.29
N ARG A 191 -27.50 3.76 -12.74
CA ARG A 191 -26.24 3.29 -13.35
C ARG A 191 -26.14 1.77 -13.35
N ARG A 192 -26.57 1.11 -12.27
CA ARG A 192 -26.61 -0.36 -12.21
C ARG A 192 -27.53 -0.93 -13.28
N GLU A 193 -28.72 -0.37 -13.45
CA GLU A 193 -29.65 -0.78 -14.51
C GLU A 193 -29.04 -0.62 -15.91
N ALA A 194 -28.38 0.51 -16.18
CA ALA A 194 -27.69 0.76 -17.44
C ALA A 194 -26.57 -0.27 -17.69
N LEU A 195 -25.79 -0.61 -16.66
CA LEU A 195 -24.75 -1.65 -16.73
C LEU A 195 -25.33 -3.03 -17.04
N VAL A 196 -26.47 -3.39 -16.45
CA VAL A 196 -27.15 -4.67 -16.71
C VAL A 196 -27.65 -4.75 -18.16
N LYS A 197 -28.22 -3.66 -18.69
CA LYS A 197 -28.64 -3.58 -20.10
C LYS A 197 -27.44 -3.72 -21.04
N LEU A 198 -26.38 -2.93 -20.79
CA LEU A 198 -25.14 -3.00 -21.57
C LEU A 198 -24.52 -4.40 -21.54
N ARG A 199 -24.55 -5.07 -20.38
CA ARG A 199 -24.01 -6.41 -20.25
C ARG A 199 -24.83 -7.45 -21.00
N SER A 200 -26.15 -7.35 -20.93
CA SER A 200 -27.04 -8.27 -21.64
C SER A 200 -26.86 -8.15 -23.16
N TRP A 201 -26.79 -6.91 -23.67
CA TRP A 201 -26.44 -6.63 -25.07
C TRP A 201 -25.08 -7.24 -25.44
N PHE A 202 -24.08 -7.09 -24.57
CA PHE A 202 -22.74 -7.66 -24.81
C PHE A 202 -22.76 -9.19 -24.83
N ASP A 203 -23.46 -9.84 -23.91
CA ASP A 203 -23.49 -11.30 -23.81
C ASP A 203 -24.15 -11.92 -25.04
N GLU A 204 -25.22 -11.32 -25.56
CA GLU A 204 -25.83 -11.72 -26.82
C GLU A 204 -24.82 -11.66 -27.98
N TRP A 205 -24.32 -10.46 -28.28
CA TRP A 205 -23.51 -10.27 -29.50
C TRP A 205 -22.13 -10.88 -29.39
N SER A 206 -21.55 -10.95 -28.19
CA SER A 206 -20.28 -11.65 -27.99
C SER A 206 -20.42 -13.17 -28.10
N THR A 207 -21.56 -13.73 -27.71
CA THR A 207 -21.86 -15.16 -27.88
C THR A 207 -22.02 -15.48 -29.37
N THR A 208 -22.81 -14.68 -30.10
CA THR A 208 -22.97 -14.81 -31.55
C THR A 208 -21.63 -14.69 -32.27
N ALA A 209 -20.80 -13.70 -31.92
CA ALA A 209 -19.48 -13.52 -32.50
C ALA A 209 -18.57 -14.74 -32.27
N ARG A 210 -18.57 -15.34 -31.08
CA ARG A 210 -17.82 -16.58 -30.80
C ARG A 210 -18.30 -17.76 -31.65
N ALA A 211 -19.60 -17.82 -31.94
CA ALA A 211 -20.18 -18.88 -32.75
C ALA A 211 -19.78 -18.77 -34.22
N VAL A 212 -19.85 -17.57 -34.82
CA VAL A 212 -19.67 -17.39 -36.27
C VAL A 212 -18.24 -17.06 -36.68
N ILE A 213 -17.45 -16.40 -35.83
CA ILE A 213 -16.10 -15.96 -36.17
C ILE A 213 -15.06 -17.03 -35.79
N LYS A 214 -14.55 -17.75 -36.80
CA LYS A 214 -13.55 -18.82 -36.58
C LYS A 214 -12.11 -18.32 -36.49
N LYS A 215 -11.80 -17.16 -37.08
CA LYS A 215 -10.43 -16.63 -37.09
C LYS A 215 -10.06 -16.07 -35.72
N ARG A 216 -9.14 -16.74 -35.02
CA ARG A 216 -8.65 -16.30 -33.69
C ARG A 216 -8.17 -14.85 -33.66
N GLY A 217 -7.52 -14.38 -34.73
CA GLY A 217 -7.08 -12.98 -34.83
C GLY A 217 -8.23 -11.96 -34.74
N TYR A 218 -9.40 -12.31 -35.27
CA TYR A 218 -10.62 -11.49 -35.18
C TYR A 218 -11.22 -11.54 -33.78
N LEU A 219 -11.27 -12.72 -33.15
CA LEU A 219 -11.69 -12.86 -31.75
C LEU A 219 -10.78 -12.07 -30.79
N ILE A 220 -9.47 -11.99 -31.05
CA ILE A 220 -8.55 -11.16 -30.27
C ILE A 220 -8.87 -9.66 -30.44
N ARG A 221 -9.14 -9.22 -31.66
CA ARG A 221 -9.52 -7.82 -31.95
C ARG A 221 -10.82 -7.42 -31.25
N LEU A 222 -11.82 -8.31 -31.24
CA LEU A 222 -13.08 -8.12 -30.52
C LEU A 222 -12.96 -8.23 -28.99
N GLY A 223 -11.77 -8.55 -28.46
CA GLY A 223 -11.59 -8.75 -27.02
C GLY A 223 -12.13 -10.07 -26.47
N LEU A 224 -12.49 -11.00 -27.34
CA LEU A 224 -13.09 -12.30 -26.99
C LEU A 224 -12.05 -13.41 -26.79
N ALA A 225 -10.81 -13.19 -27.22
CA ALA A 225 -9.68 -14.08 -27.01
C ALA A 225 -8.41 -13.32 -26.62
N SER A 226 -7.49 -14.00 -25.94
CA SER A 226 -6.17 -13.47 -25.60
C SER A 226 -5.08 -14.06 -26.50
N ARG A 227 -4.01 -13.31 -26.72
CA ARG A 227 -2.78 -13.83 -27.33
C ARG A 227 -1.97 -14.52 -26.22
N LYS A 228 -1.44 -15.71 -26.47
CA LYS A 228 -0.59 -16.41 -25.49
C LYS A 228 0.64 -15.55 -25.22
N ALA A 229 0.94 -15.27 -23.96
CA ALA A 229 2.15 -14.56 -23.58
C ALA A 229 3.37 -15.36 -24.07
N ARG A 230 4.27 -14.70 -24.80
CA ARG A 230 5.54 -15.30 -25.21
C ARG A 230 6.38 -15.41 -23.94
N GLN A 231 6.61 -16.62 -23.43
CA GLN A 231 7.59 -16.79 -22.36
C GLN A 231 8.94 -16.29 -22.89
N ARG A 232 9.47 -15.24 -22.27
CA ARG A 232 10.85 -14.83 -22.47
C ARG A 232 11.71 -15.97 -21.92
N LYS A 233 12.34 -16.74 -22.81
CA LYS A 233 13.42 -17.66 -22.44
C LYS A 233 14.47 -16.80 -21.72
N PRO A 234 14.91 -17.15 -20.50
CA PRO A 234 15.95 -16.39 -19.81
C PRO A 234 17.17 -16.31 -20.73
N THR A 235 17.56 -15.11 -21.11
CA THR A 235 18.83 -14.88 -21.79
C THR A 235 19.92 -15.38 -20.84
N ALA A 236 20.68 -16.38 -21.26
CA ALA A 236 21.79 -16.92 -20.49
C ALA A 236 22.73 -15.77 -20.10
N ALA A 237 23.15 -15.75 -18.83
CA ALA A 237 24.14 -14.82 -18.32
C ALA A 237 25.43 -14.88 -19.15
N PRO A 238 26.17 -13.76 -19.29
CA PRO A 238 27.41 -13.73 -20.04
C PRO A 238 28.44 -14.72 -19.45
N PRO A 239 29.29 -15.34 -20.28
CA PRO A 239 30.21 -16.36 -19.83
C PRO A 239 31.27 -15.75 -18.89
N LYS A 240 31.52 -16.42 -17.76
CA LYS A 240 32.63 -16.10 -16.86
C LYS A 240 33.97 -16.27 -17.61
N PRO A 241 34.96 -15.38 -17.38
CA PRO A 241 36.29 -15.52 -17.98
C PRO A 241 36.96 -16.82 -17.49
N GLY A 242 37.48 -17.60 -18.44
CA GLY A 242 38.10 -18.89 -18.21
C GLY A 242 39.38 -18.79 -17.37
N LYS A 243 39.62 -19.81 -16.54
CA LYS A 243 40.88 -20.05 -15.83
C LYS A 243 42.05 -20.15 -16.84
N PRO A 244 43.25 -19.63 -16.52
CA PRO A 244 44.43 -19.80 -17.36
C PRO A 244 44.85 -21.28 -17.39
N THR A 245 44.94 -21.84 -18.59
CA THR A 245 45.49 -23.17 -18.83
C THR A 245 47.00 -23.14 -18.63
N ALA A 246 47.51 -24.03 -17.78
CA ALA A 246 48.92 -24.25 -17.54
C ALA A 246 49.63 -24.70 -18.83
N MET A 247 50.81 -24.11 -19.08
CA MET A 247 51.74 -24.51 -20.13
C MET A 247 52.27 -25.94 -19.88
N PRO A 248 52.38 -26.79 -20.92
CA PRO A 248 53.24 -27.95 -20.86
C PRO A 248 54.68 -27.59 -21.27
N SER A 249 55.59 -28.21 -20.52
CA SER A 249 57.03 -28.13 -20.48
C SER A 249 57.77 -28.28 -21.81
N GLN A 250 58.92 -27.58 -21.91
CA GLN A 250 59.95 -27.72 -22.93
C GLN A 250 60.57 -29.13 -23.00
N PRO A 251 61.19 -29.48 -24.13
CA PRO A 251 62.39 -30.31 -24.16
C PRO A 251 63.63 -29.54 -24.69
N THR A 252 64.66 -29.55 -23.84
CA THR A 252 66.13 -29.63 -24.06
C THR A 252 66.80 -29.22 -25.40
N SER A 253 67.76 -28.27 -25.27
CA SER A 253 69.07 -28.02 -25.94
C SER A 253 69.77 -29.22 -26.63
N PRO A 254 70.79 -29.06 -27.53
CA PRO A 254 71.94 -28.12 -27.42
C PRO A 254 72.64 -27.61 -28.72
N GLY A 255 73.57 -26.65 -28.57
CA GLY A 255 74.61 -26.27 -29.55
C GLY A 255 75.04 -24.81 -29.38
N GLU A 256 76.23 -24.51 -28.80
CA GLU A 256 77.52 -24.32 -29.51
C GLU A 256 77.61 -22.88 -30.11
N ALA A 257 78.66 -22.05 -29.99
CA ALA A 257 79.89 -21.95 -29.22
C ALA A 257 80.37 -20.47 -29.31
N THR A 258 81.21 -20.05 -28.34
CA THR A 258 82.37 -19.12 -28.42
C THR A 258 82.38 -17.88 -29.33
N HIS A 259 82.60 -16.70 -28.72
CA HIS A 259 83.83 -15.86 -28.78
C HIS A 259 83.45 -14.44 -28.26
N GLU A 260 84.03 -13.92 -27.18
CA GLU A 260 85.38 -13.36 -27.01
C GLU A 260 85.56 -11.94 -27.62
N THR A 261 86.08 -11.04 -26.78
CA THR A 261 86.84 -9.81 -27.06
C THR A 261 86.17 -8.53 -27.59
N HIS A 262 86.03 -7.58 -26.65
CA HIS A 262 86.62 -6.22 -26.58
C HIS A 262 87.37 -5.63 -27.80
N ILE A 263 87.40 -4.27 -27.82
CA ILE A 263 88.08 -3.29 -28.71
C ILE A 263 87.12 -2.79 -29.81
N GLU A 264 86.80 -1.50 -29.99
CA GLU A 264 87.34 -0.19 -29.55
C GLU A 264 86.18 0.83 -29.44
#